data_AF-A0A552UIB5-F1
#
_entry.id   AF-A0A552UIB5-F1
#
_cell.length_a   1.000
_cell.length_b   1.000
_cell.length_c   1.000
_cell.angle_alpha   90.00
_cell.angle_beta   90.00
_cell.angle_gamma   90.00
#
_symmetry.space_group_name_H-M   'P 1'
#
loop_
_entity.id
_entity.type
_entity.pdbx_description
1 polymer ?
#
loop_
_entity_poly.entity_id
_entity_poly.type
_entity_poly.pdbx_seq_one_letter_code
_entity_poly.pdbx_strand_id
1 'polypeptide(L)'
;MALTDLYVAIFEKSGGNWAARHGQDGAGYQKSFNEFVKAGLRPATVSGQATGNAARFASVFVKGGGTWEARHGLDAAGYQKMFDEWVPKGYHPVFINGYNVGNKDFYNGLWEKSAVGAWAARHGLDSNGYQAAVNDWVAKGFRPRWVSCYNVGGTVRYATWWEKAAGSSWEARHGLNADAFHAFNLQMAAKGFRARQISACNAGSGDVFAGIWEKDGGPATQVHVGLTSDTYQQRVDALVAQGWRIKHVHGYAGAQPLDVMLRYTHQMQQQSNWCWSATSVSIRRYYQPGSTLTQCQLVNSRRGLSNCCTSGNSDACNKPDKTAEALAGLGHLANDQASSSTRAKVASELAAGRPLGIRIKWQGGSVGHANVICGIDEGDLVIVRDSIFGDQVLDYDVFSTAYQTNGSWDRTYFTKA
;
A
#
# COMPACT_ATOMS: atom_id res chain seq x y z
N MET A 1 13.80 -11.46 5.07
CA MET A 1 13.58 -10.34 4.13
C MET A 1 13.67 -9.06 4.95
N ALA A 2 14.29 -7.98 4.46
CA ALA A 2 14.29 -6.73 5.20
C ALA A 2 12.86 -6.19 5.27
N LEU A 3 12.42 -5.76 6.45
CA LEU A 3 11.13 -5.08 6.59
C LEU A 3 11.21 -3.70 5.95
N THR A 4 10.06 -3.21 5.49
CA THR A 4 9.91 -1.87 4.94
C THR A 4 8.70 -1.18 5.56
N ASP A 5 8.69 0.14 5.54
CA ASP A 5 7.57 0.95 5.99
C ASP A 5 6.41 0.81 5.00
N LEU A 6 5.35 0.13 5.44
CA LEU A 6 4.11 -0.06 4.67
C LEU A 6 2.93 0.62 5.36
N TYR A 7 1.93 0.97 4.55
CA TYR A 7 0.73 1.65 5.02
C TYR A 7 -0.54 0.89 4.65
N VAL A 8 -1.52 1.00 5.53
CA VAL A 8 -2.93 0.71 5.28
C VAL A 8 -3.67 2.02 5.29
N ALA A 9 -4.54 2.23 4.31
CA ALA A 9 -5.37 3.42 4.19
C ALA A 9 -6.83 3.05 3.96
N ILE A 10 -7.74 3.75 4.64
CA ILE A 10 -9.18 3.73 4.33
C ILE A 10 -9.57 5.10 3.84
N PHE A 11 -10.15 5.14 2.65
CA PHE A 11 -10.72 6.32 2.03
C PHE A 11 -12.23 6.28 2.12
N GLU A 12 -12.87 7.44 2.19
CA GLU A 12 -14.32 7.56 2.05
C GLU A 12 -14.68 8.70 1.11
N LYS A 13 -15.77 8.52 0.37
CA LYS A 13 -16.27 9.55 -0.54
C LYS A 13 -17.09 10.59 0.22
N SER A 14 -16.41 11.55 0.83
CA SER A 14 -17.03 12.65 1.58
C SER A 14 -16.17 13.91 1.52
N GLY A 15 -16.81 15.07 1.68
CA GLY A 15 -16.13 16.36 1.78
C GLY A 15 -15.62 16.67 3.19
N GLY A 16 -15.25 17.94 3.40
CA GLY A 16 -14.83 18.47 4.69
C GLY A 16 -13.35 18.82 4.77
N ASN A 17 -12.97 19.52 5.84
CA ASN A 17 -11.58 19.93 6.07
C ASN A 17 -10.83 18.78 6.74
N TRP A 18 -9.71 18.37 6.14
CA TRP A 18 -8.85 17.32 6.65
C TRP A 18 -7.39 17.57 6.22
N ALA A 19 -6.45 16.92 6.89
CA ALA A 19 -5.05 16.89 6.52
C ALA A 19 -4.46 15.51 6.85
N ALA A 20 -3.48 15.05 6.06
CA ALA A 20 -2.77 13.83 6.36
C ALA A 20 -1.26 13.97 6.12
N ARG A 21 -0.47 13.22 6.88
CA ARG A 21 0.99 13.11 6.76
C ARG A 21 1.40 11.66 7.00
N HIS A 22 2.53 11.25 6.42
CA HIS A 22 3.15 9.95 6.65
C HIS A 22 4.68 10.08 6.67
N GLY A 23 5.37 9.06 7.19
CA GLY A 23 6.83 9.00 7.22
C GLY A 23 7.53 10.05 8.11
N GLN A 24 6.81 10.73 9.01
CA GLN A 24 7.40 11.78 9.85
C GLN A 24 8.18 11.18 11.02
N ASP A 25 9.31 11.77 11.45
CA ASP A 25 9.82 11.49 12.80
C ASP A 25 8.95 12.14 13.88
N GLY A 26 9.25 11.88 15.16
CA GLY A 26 8.49 12.42 16.28
C GLY A 26 8.46 13.96 16.33
N ALA A 27 9.56 14.63 15.96
CA ALA A 27 9.64 16.08 15.96
C ALA A 27 8.82 16.70 14.81
N GLY A 28 8.93 16.14 13.60
CA GLY A 28 8.15 16.51 12.43
C GLY A 28 6.66 16.27 12.64
N TYR A 29 6.29 15.14 13.25
CA TYR A 29 4.92 14.88 13.65
C TYR A 29 4.41 15.91 14.66
N GLN A 30 5.18 16.21 15.72
CA GLN A 30 4.78 17.22 16.71
C GLN A 30 4.59 18.60 16.08
N LYS A 31 5.44 18.99 15.11
CA LYS A 31 5.29 20.23 14.35
C LYS A 31 3.97 20.24 13.57
N SER A 32 3.70 19.19 12.78
CA SER A 32 2.46 19.08 12.01
C SER A 32 1.22 19.02 12.90
N PHE A 33 1.28 18.33 14.04
CA PHE A 33 0.23 18.32 15.05
C PHE A 33 -0.10 19.75 15.51
N ASN A 34 0.91 20.53 15.89
CA ASN A 34 0.71 21.90 16.35
C ASN A 34 0.13 22.80 15.24
N GLU A 35 0.61 22.67 14.01
CA GLU A 35 0.10 23.39 12.84
C GLU A 35 -1.38 23.05 12.57
N PHE A 36 -1.74 21.77 12.55
CA PHE A 36 -3.10 21.33 12.26
C PHE A 36 -4.08 21.69 13.37
N VAL A 37 -3.67 21.59 14.64
CA VAL A 37 -4.49 22.04 15.78
C VAL A 37 -4.73 23.55 15.72
N LYS A 38 -3.70 24.34 15.40
CA LYS A 38 -3.83 25.78 15.18
C LYS A 38 -4.76 26.12 14.01
N ALA A 39 -4.79 25.26 12.98
CA ALA A 39 -5.70 25.38 11.84
C ALA A 39 -7.14 24.87 12.14
N GLY A 40 -7.45 24.54 13.39
CA GLY A 40 -8.79 24.08 13.79
C GLY A 40 -9.10 22.63 13.41
N LEU A 41 -8.07 21.82 13.18
CA LEU A 41 -8.20 20.37 12.99
C LEU A 41 -7.91 19.62 14.30
N ARG A 42 -8.36 18.37 14.40
CA ARG A 42 -7.96 17.44 15.47
C ARG A 42 -7.54 16.09 14.89
N PRO A 43 -6.72 15.30 15.60
CA PRO A 43 -6.38 13.95 15.15
C PRO A 43 -7.65 13.09 15.01
N ALA A 44 -7.75 12.37 13.89
CA ALA A 44 -8.66 11.24 13.74
C ALA A 44 -7.91 9.93 13.97
N THR A 45 -6.70 9.83 13.40
CA THR A 45 -5.83 8.65 13.56
C THR A 45 -4.37 9.09 13.67
N VAL A 46 -3.61 8.42 14.52
CA VAL A 46 -2.16 8.56 14.62
C VAL A 46 -1.57 7.17 14.73
N SER A 47 -0.69 6.81 13.81
CA SER A 47 0.01 5.54 13.79
C SER A 47 1.49 5.76 13.92
N GLY A 48 2.10 5.08 14.89
CA GLY A 48 3.55 4.88 14.97
C GLY A 48 3.93 3.58 14.29
N GLN A 49 5.13 3.54 13.72
CA GLN A 49 5.79 2.35 13.19
C GLN A 49 7.31 2.51 13.35
N ALA A 50 8.07 1.44 13.20
CA ALA A 50 9.51 1.54 13.04
C ALA A 50 10.05 0.42 12.15
N THR A 51 10.70 0.80 11.06
CA THR A 51 11.66 -0.05 10.37
C THR A 51 13.04 0.24 10.94
N GLY A 52 13.56 -0.65 11.79
CA GLY A 52 14.80 -0.44 12.56
C GLY A 52 14.58 0.27 13.90
N ASN A 53 15.48 1.18 14.28
CA ASN A 53 15.49 1.82 15.63
C ASN A 53 14.91 3.24 15.66
N ALA A 54 14.23 3.68 14.59
CA ALA A 54 13.66 5.03 14.51
C ALA A 54 12.15 4.97 14.29
N ALA A 55 11.40 5.65 15.17
CA ALA A 55 9.96 5.78 15.03
C ALA A 55 9.59 6.68 13.83
N ARG A 56 8.61 6.24 13.06
CA ARG A 56 7.93 7.00 12.02
C ARG A 56 6.45 7.11 12.34
N PHE A 57 5.85 8.23 11.97
CA PHE A 57 4.46 8.55 12.25
C PHE A 57 3.69 8.83 10.96
N ALA A 58 2.48 8.29 10.91
CA ALA A 58 1.45 8.66 9.95
C ALA A 58 0.21 9.14 10.69
N SER A 59 -0.47 10.14 10.16
CA SER A 59 -1.61 10.74 10.82
C SER A 59 -2.65 11.26 9.84
N VAL A 60 -3.91 11.22 10.27
CA VAL A 60 -5.04 11.88 9.63
C VAL A 60 -5.66 12.81 10.65
N PHE A 61 -5.88 14.06 10.25
CA PHE A 61 -6.56 15.09 10.99
C PHE A 61 -7.84 15.47 10.25
N VAL A 62 -8.90 15.75 10.99
CA VAL A 62 -10.21 16.17 10.48
C VAL A 62 -10.64 17.45 11.17
N LYS A 63 -11.67 18.11 10.65
CA LYS A 63 -12.29 19.28 11.29
C LYS A 63 -12.46 19.05 12.78
N GLY A 64 -11.91 19.96 13.58
CA GLY A 64 -11.90 19.89 15.03
C GLY A 64 -13.28 20.08 15.66
N GLY A 65 -13.35 19.81 16.95
CA GLY A 65 -14.55 19.87 17.78
C GLY A 65 -14.41 18.98 19.01
N GLY A 66 -15.32 19.15 19.97
CA GLY A 66 -15.31 18.42 21.23
C GLY A 66 -14.13 18.79 22.13
N THR A 67 -14.08 18.17 23.31
CA THR A 67 -12.96 18.29 24.25
C THR A 67 -12.15 17.01 24.20
N TRP A 68 -10.87 17.11 23.88
CA TRP A 68 -10.03 15.94 23.61
C TRP A 68 -8.59 16.14 24.08
N GLU A 69 -7.90 15.03 24.31
CA GLU A 69 -6.50 14.96 24.69
C GLU A 69 -5.78 13.93 23.82
N ALA A 70 -4.60 14.25 23.30
CA ALA A 70 -3.82 13.34 22.47
C ALA A 70 -2.37 13.27 22.96
N ARG A 71 -1.78 12.07 22.95
CA ARG A 71 -0.36 11.83 23.26
C ARG A 71 0.22 10.81 22.30
N HIS A 72 1.52 10.91 22.06
CA HIS A 72 2.28 9.99 21.22
C HIS A 72 3.59 9.61 21.89
N GLY A 73 4.16 8.48 21.52
CA GLY A 73 5.45 8.04 22.05
C GLY A 73 5.45 7.65 23.53
N LEU A 74 4.30 7.26 24.09
CA LEU A 74 4.22 6.79 25.47
C LEU A 74 4.66 5.33 25.56
N ASP A 75 5.44 4.94 26.56
CA ASP A 75 5.57 3.50 26.86
C ASP A 75 4.32 2.95 27.59
N ALA A 76 4.28 1.64 27.86
CA ALA A 76 3.11 1.01 28.48
C ALA A 76 2.71 1.66 29.80
N ALA A 77 3.67 1.99 30.67
CA ALA A 77 3.41 2.64 31.96
C ALA A 77 2.95 4.09 31.77
N GLY A 78 3.58 4.83 30.85
CA GLY A 78 3.17 6.20 30.50
C GLY A 78 1.75 6.24 29.94
N TYR A 79 1.38 5.30 29.08
CA TYR A 79 0.02 5.16 28.56
C TYR A 79 -0.97 4.88 29.67
N GLN A 80 -0.68 3.90 30.54
CA GLN A 80 -1.57 3.56 31.66
C GLN A 80 -1.77 4.75 32.61
N LYS A 81 -0.71 5.52 32.90
CA LYS A 81 -0.81 6.74 33.70
C LYS A 81 -1.77 7.77 33.09
N MET A 82 -1.68 8.03 31.78
CA MET A 82 -2.59 8.96 31.10
C MET A 82 -4.03 8.44 31.10
N PHE A 83 -4.21 7.14 30.91
CA PHE A 83 -5.51 6.49 31.00
C PHE A 83 -6.13 6.67 32.39
N ASP A 84 -5.40 6.36 33.45
CA ASP A 84 -5.86 6.49 34.85
C ASP A 84 -6.13 7.94 35.25
N GLU A 85 -5.44 8.90 34.64
CA GLU A 85 -5.67 10.33 34.88
C GLU A 85 -6.97 10.84 34.23
N TRP A 86 -7.27 10.42 33.00
CA TRP A 86 -8.34 11.02 32.21
C TRP A 86 -9.69 10.34 32.35
N VAL A 87 -9.72 9.04 32.62
CA VAL A 87 -10.97 8.30 32.80
C VAL A 87 -11.83 8.88 33.93
N PRO A 88 -11.29 9.16 35.14
CA PRO A 88 -12.07 9.80 36.20
C PRO A 88 -12.53 11.22 35.87
N LYS A 89 -11.87 11.90 34.91
CA LYS A 89 -12.23 13.25 34.44
C LYS A 89 -13.34 13.23 33.37
N GLY A 90 -13.85 12.04 33.03
CA GLY A 90 -14.94 11.80 32.09
C GLY A 90 -14.50 11.64 30.63
N TYR A 91 -13.20 11.39 30.38
CA TYR A 91 -12.73 11.08 29.04
C TYR A 91 -12.79 9.57 28.77
N HIS A 92 -13.00 9.21 27.50
CA HIS A 92 -12.92 7.83 27.00
C HIS A 92 -11.97 7.76 25.80
N PRO A 93 -11.39 6.59 25.51
CA PRO A 93 -10.53 6.42 24.34
C PRO A 93 -11.33 6.60 23.04
N VAL A 94 -10.67 7.13 22.03
CA VAL A 94 -11.14 7.22 20.64
C VAL A 94 -10.30 6.28 19.76
N PHE A 95 -8.98 6.34 19.89
CA PHE A 95 -8.06 5.35 19.33
C PHE A 95 -6.93 5.02 20.28
N ILE A 96 -6.37 3.83 20.09
CA ILE A 96 -5.16 3.35 20.75
C ILE A 96 -4.31 2.71 19.66
N ASN A 97 -3.12 3.24 19.42
CA ASN A 97 -2.18 2.65 18.46
C ASN A 97 -0.94 2.18 19.22
N GLY A 98 -0.70 0.88 19.21
CA GLY A 98 0.54 0.28 19.70
C GLY A 98 1.54 0.12 18.56
N TYR A 99 2.82 0.30 18.85
CA TYR A 99 3.93 0.07 17.93
C TYR A 99 5.21 -0.30 18.69
N ASN A 100 6.23 -0.74 17.96
CA ASN A 100 7.50 -1.16 18.56
C ASN A 100 8.64 -0.28 18.06
N VAL A 101 9.59 0.01 18.95
CA VAL A 101 10.91 0.56 18.60
C VAL A 101 11.94 -0.18 19.45
N GLY A 102 12.88 -0.88 18.81
CA GLY A 102 13.97 -1.57 19.51
C GLY A 102 13.49 -2.56 20.59
N ASN A 103 12.50 -3.40 20.30
CA ASN A 103 11.91 -4.37 21.24
C ASN A 103 11.19 -3.77 22.46
N LYS A 104 10.96 -2.46 22.50
CA LYS A 104 10.08 -1.80 23.47
C LYS A 104 8.78 -1.37 22.80
N ASP A 105 7.65 -1.59 23.47
CA ASP A 105 6.35 -1.13 23.01
C ASP A 105 6.09 0.33 23.39
N PHE A 106 5.47 1.02 22.44
CA PHE A 106 5.05 2.41 22.55
C PHE A 106 3.59 2.54 22.10
N TYR A 107 2.94 3.59 22.58
CA TYR A 107 1.53 3.85 22.40
C TYR A 107 1.30 5.30 22.02
N ASN A 108 0.42 5.48 21.04
CA ASN A 108 -0.24 6.73 20.74
C ASN A 108 -1.71 6.60 21.14
N GLY A 109 -2.28 7.66 21.68
CA GLY A 109 -3.67 7.65 22.11
C GLY A 109 -4.35 8.98 21.87
N LEU A 110 -5.66 8.89 21.65
CA LEU A 110 -6.59 10.00 21.65
C LEU A 110 -7.74 9.67 22.59
N TRP A 111 -8.05 10.62 23.46
CA TRP A 111 -9.15 10.56 24.40
C TRP A 111 -10.08 11.73 24.17
N GLU A 112 -11.38 11.52 24.36
CA GLU A 112 -12.41 12.53 24.18
C GLU A 112 -13.35 12.52 25.36
N LYS A 113 -13.83 13.71 25.74
CA LYS A 113 -14.90 13.90 26.72
C LYS A 113 -16.19 14.13 25.95
N SER A 114 -16.97 13.07 25.78
CA SER A 114 -18.27 13.08 25.12
C SER A 114 -19.23 12.07 25.75
N ALA A 115 -20.50 12.11 25.35
CA ALA A 115 -21.46 11.09 25.74
C ALA A 115 -21.13 9.77 25.04
N VAL A 116 -20.81 8.74 25.81
CA VAL A 116 -20.47 7.40 25.32
C VAL A 116 -21.19 6.35 26.15
N GLY A 117 -21.53 5.21 25.54
CA GLY A 117 -22.03 4.06 26.30
C GLY A 117 -20.99 3.54 27.30
N ALA A 118 -21.39 2.57 28.13
CA ALA A 118 -20.39 1.85 28.93
C ALA A 118 -19.30 1.31 28.00
N TRP A 119 -18.04 1.44 28.39
CA TRP A 119 -16.92 1.09 27.51
C TRP A 119 -15.82 0.38 28.30
N ALA A 120 -14.95 -0.33 27.58
CA ALA A 120 -13.78 -0.99 28.12
C ALA A 120 -12.60 -0.84 27.16
N ALA A 121 -11.38 -0.77 27.68
CA ALA A 121 -10.17 -0.71 26.86
C ALA A 121 -9.09 -1.63 27.42
N ARG A 122 -8.28 -2.20 26.53
CA ARG A 122 -7.15 -3.09 26.86
C ARG A 122 -6.00 -2.84 25.88
N HIS A 123 -4.78 -3.01 26.35
CA HIS A 123 -3.57 -2.99 25.52
C HIS A 123 -2.61 -4.10 25.97
N GLY A 124 -1.65 -4.45 25.11
CA GLY A 124 -0.66 -5.49 25.41
C GLY A 124 -1.20 -6.93 25.35
N LEU A 125 -2.41 -7.15 24.82
CA LEU A 125 -3.00 -8.48 24.71
C LEU A 125 -2.28 -9.29 23.63
N ASP A 126 -1.93 -10.54 23.87
CA ASP A 126 -1.54 -11.46 22.79
C ASP A 126 -2.77 -11.88 21.95
N SER A 127 -2.57 -12.68 20.90
CA SER A 127 -3.65 -13.14 20.02
C SER A 127 -4.77 -13.89 20.75
N ASN A 128 -4.43 -14.76 21.71
CA ASN A 128 -5.42 -15.54 22.44
C ASN A 128 -6.17 -14.67 23.45
N GLY A 129 -5.45 -13.80 24.16
CA GLY A 129 -6.01 -12.82 25.08
C GLY A 129 -6.92 -11.83 24.39
N TYR A 130 -6.57 -11.38 23.17
CA TYR A 130 -7.43 -10.53 22.35
C TYR A 130 -8.73 -11.26 21.98
N GLN A 131 -8.64 -12.48 21.47
CA GLN A 131 -9.83 -13.25 21.09
C GLN A 131 -10.73 -13.55 22.30
N ALA A 132 -10.14 -13.90 23.45
CA ALA A 132 -10.88 -14.11 24.70
C ALA A 132 -11.59 -12.82 25.17
N ALA A 133 -10.90 -11.67 25.11
CA ALA A 133 -11.47 -10.38 25.46
C ALA A 133 -12.62 -9.99 24.51
N VAL A 134 -12.47 -10.20 23.20
CA VAL A 134 -13.56 -9.97 22.24
C VAL A 134 -14.77 -10.84 22.59
N ASN A 135 -14.58 -12.14 22.82
CA ASN A 135 -15.68 -13.05 23.15
C ASN A 135 -16.43 -12.62 24.43
N ASP A 136 -15.68 -12.29 25.49
CA ASP A 136 -16.24 -11.86 26.78
C ASP A 136 -17.03 -10.54 26.66
N TRP A 137 -16.46 -9.52 26.01
CA TRP A 137 -17.12 -8.23 25.84
C TRP A 137 -18.35 -8.32 24.92
N VAL A 138 -18.29 -9.14 23.87
CA VAL A 138 -19.43 -9.39 22.98
C VAL A 138 -20.56 -10.09 23.73
N ALA A 139 -20.26 -11.08 24.57
CA ALA A 139 -21.26 -11.73 25.42
C ALA A 139 -21.94 -10.75 26.39
N LYS A 140 -21.25 -9.66 26.77
CA LYS A 140 -21.78 -8.56 27.61
C LYS A 140 -22.51 -7.47 26.82
N GLY A 141 -22.65 -7.64 25.51
CA GLY A 141 -23.33 -6.69 24.61
C GLY A 141 -22.46 -5.50 24.18
N PHE A 142 -21.14 -5.60 24.30
CA PHE A 142 -20.20 -4.60 23.79
C PHE A 142 -19.71 -5.01 22.39
N ARG A 143 -19.28 -4.02 21.60
CA ARG A 143 -18.65 -4.26 20.29
C ARG A 143 -17.31 -3.52 20.19
N PRO A 144 -16.33 -4.07 19.47
CA PRO A 144 -15.04 -3.42 19.29
C PRO A 144 -15.20 -2.14 18.45
N ARG A 145 -14.44 -1.11 18.81
CA ARG A 145 -14.42 0.20 18.13
C ARG A 145 -13.07 0.51 17.52
N TRP A 146 -12.02 -0.15 17.99
CA TRP A 146 -10.65 0.01 17.50
C TRP A 146 -9.86 -1.29 17.70
N VAL A 147 -8.99 -1.66 16.76
CA VAL A 147 -7.99 -2.71 16.95
C VAL A 147 -6.65 -2.28 16.37
N SER A 148 -5.60 -2.29 17.18
CA SER A 148 -4.23 -2.02 16.74
C SER A 148 -3.40 -3.27 16.94
N CYS A 149 -2.84 -3.79 15.85
CA CYS A 149 -1.84 -4.85 15.89
C CYS A 149 -0.43 -4.27 15.90
N TYR A 150 0.47 -4.86 16.67
CA TYR A 150 1.90 -4.55 16.69
C TYR A 150 2.70 -5.77 17.16
N ASN A 151 3.98 -5.85 16.80
CA ASN A 151 4.85 -6.96 17.21
C ASN A 151 5.95 -6.46 18.14
N VAL A 152 6.21 -7.18 19.23
CA VAL A 152 7.27 -6.87 20.18
C VAL A 152 8.01 -8.16 20.50
N GLY A 153 9.30 -8.23 20.16
CA GLY A 153 10.12 -9.41 20.41
C GLY A 153 9.56 -10.68 19.78
N GLY A 154 8.96 -10.59 18.59
CA GLY A 154 8.36 -11.72 17.88
C GLY A 154 6.92 -12.06 18.31
N THR A 155 6.41 -11.43 19.38
CA THR A 155 5.04 -11.66 19.84
C THR A 155 4.10 -10.60 19.29
N VAL A 156 3.07 -11.04 18.56
CA VAL A 156 1.97 -10.17 18.13
C VAL A 156 1.15 -9.75 19.33
N ARG A 157 0.89 -8.45 19.45
CA ARG A 157 0.09 -7.81 20.49
C ARG A 157 -1.02 -6.94 19.91
N TYR A 158 -2.05 -6.75 20.70
CA TYR A 158 -3.24 -6.00 20.37
C TYR A 158 -3.56 -4.95 21.42
N ALA A 159 -3.98 -3.77 20.94
CA ALA A 159 -4.62 -2.72 21.72
C ALA A 159 -5.99 -2.39 21.12
N THR A 160 -6.99 -2.22 21.97
CA THR A 160 -8.40 -2.20 21.53
C THR A 160 -9.28 -1.54 22.59
N TRP A 161 -10.43 -1.03 22.15
CA TRP A 161 -11.50 -0.63 23.04
C TRP A 161 -12.86 -1.05 22.49
N TRP A 162 -13.79 -1.27 23.40
CA TRP A 162 -15.15 -1.71 23.14
C TRP A 162 -16.15 -0.74 23.75
N GLU A 163 -17.32 -0.67 23.13
CA GLU A 163 -18.43 0.16 23.59
C GLU A 163 -19.71 -0.67 23.62
N LYS A 164 -20.50 -0.50 24.68
CA LYS A 164 -21.87 -0.96 24.76
C LYS A 164 -22.76 0.04 24.03
N ALA A 165 -22.99 -0.24 22.76
CA ALA A 165 -23.80 0.59 21.88
C ALA A 165 -24.73 -0.27 21.02
N ALA A 166 -25.99 0.13 20.91
CA ALA A 166 -26.91 -0.41 19.92
C ALA A 166 -26.49 0.03 18.51
N GLY A 167 -26.93 -0.69 17.47
CA GLY A 167 -26.79 -0.23 16.10
C GLY A 167 -26.56 -1.33 15.09
N SER A 168 -25.90 -0.95 14.00
CA SER A 168 -25.63 -1.78 12.82
C SER A 168 -24.94 -3.11 13.13
N SER A 169 -25.20 -4.11 12.29
CA SER A 169 -24.41 -5.33 12.22
C SER A 169 -22.94 -4.99 12.01
N TRP A 170 -22.06 -5.76 12.66
CA TRP A 170 -20.62 -5.55 12.62
C TRP A 170 -19.90 -6.90 12.60
N GLU A 171 -18.68 -6.88 12.09
CA GLU A 171 -17.77 -8.02 12.04
C GLU A 171 -16.38 -7.56 12.48
N ALA A 172 -15.64 -8.41 13.21
CA ALA A 172 -14.24 -8.17 13.53
C ALA A 172 -13.43 -9.44 13.29
N ARG A 173 -12.22 -9.28 12.76
CA ARG A 173 -11.26 -10.37 12.51
C ARG A 173 -9.85 -9.91 12.86
N HIS A 174 -8.99 -10.83 13.26
CA HIS A 174 -7.58 -10.57 13.49
C HIS A 174 -6.74 -11.77 13.05
N GLY A 175 -5.45 -11.53 12.79
CA GLY A 175 -4.51 -12.59 12.40
C GLY A 175 -4.69 -13.08 10.96
N LEU A 176 -5.35 -12.31 10.10
CA LEU A 176 -5.54 -12.66 8.69
C LEU A 176 -4.23 -12.43 7.93
N ASN A 177 -3.80 -13.36 7.09
CA ASN A 177 -2.78 -13.06 6.07
C ASN A 177 -3.37 -12.17 4.96
N ALA A 178 -2.53 -11.74 4.00
CA ALA A 178 -2.95 -10.84 2.91
C ALA A 178 -4.15 -11.40 2.12
N ASP A 179 -4.07 -12.65 1.65
CA ASP A 179 -5.12 -13.28 0.84
C ASP A 179 -6.44 -13.42 1.60
N ALA A 180 -6.38 -13.89 2.86
CA ALA A 180 -7.56 -14.03 3.70
C ALA A 180 -8.18 -12.67 4.04
N PHE A 181 -7.36 -11.64 4.25
CA PHE A 181 -7.83 -10.27 4.44
C PHE A 181 -8.53 -9.75 3.19
N HIS A 182 -7.92 -9.91 2.01
CA HIS A 182 -8.48 -9.47 0.74
C HIS A 182 -9.83 -10.13 0.47
N ALA A 183 -9.88 -11.47 0.54
CA ALA A 183 -11.11 -12.24 0.34
C ALA A 183 -12.21 -11.86 1.33
N PHE A 184 -11.87 -11.70 2.62
CA PHE A 184 -12.83 -11.27 3.63
C PHE A 184 -13.33 -9.85 3.38
N ASN A 185 -12.45 -8.92 2.99
CA ASN A 185 -12.82 -7.54 2.71
C ASN A 185 -13.78 -7.45 1.51
N LEU A 186 -13.53 -8.21 0.44
CA LEU A 186 -14.46 -8.32 -0.70
C LEU A 186 -15.80 -8.92 -0.29
N GLN A 187 -15.79 -9.98 0.53
CA GLN A 187 -17.01 -10.59 1.06
C GLN A 187 -17.84 -9.60 1.89
N MET A 188 -17.18 -8.79 2.73
CA MET A 188 -17.83 -7.77 3.55
C MET A 188 -18.44 -6.67 2.67
N ALA A 189 -17.68 -6.17 1.69
CA ALA A 189 -18.16 -5.17 0.75
C ALA A 189 -19.41 -5.67 -0.02
N ALA A 190 -19.39 -6.92 -0.51
CA ALA A 190 -20.54 -7.53 -1.20
C ALA A 190 -21.79 -7.66 -0.30
N LYS A 191 -21.61 -7.79 1.02
CA LYS A 191 -22.70 -7.83 2.01
C LYS A 191 -23.15 -6.43 2.48
N GLY A 192 -22.56 -5.36 1.94
CA GLY A 192 -22.85 -3.97 2.28
C GLY A 192 -22.16 -3.48 3.55
N PHE A 193 -21.15 -4.20 4.06
CA PHE A 193 -20.33 -3.72 5.16
C PHE A 193 -19.22 -2.79 4.67
N ARG A 194 -18.81 -1.86 5.52
CA ARG A 194 -17.69 -0.94 5.29
C ARG A 194 -16.60 -1.18 6.32
N ALA A 195 -15.35 -1.21 5.87
CA ALA A 195 -14.22 -1.21 6.79
C ALA A 195 -14.18 0.12 7.57
N ARG A 196 -14.12 0.04 8.89
CA ARG A 196 -14.08 1.20 9.79
C ARG A 196 -12.70 1.44 10.34
N GLN A 197 -11.99 0.36 10.61
CA GLN A 197 -10.67 0.38 11.19
C GLN A 197 -9.94 -0.87 10.73
N ILE A 198 -8.73 -0.71 10.19
CA ILE A 198 -7.86 -1.81 9.79
C ILE A 198 -6.47 -1.54 10.38
N SER A 199 -5.83 -2.57 10.91
CA SER A 199 -4.46 -2.51 11.41
C SER A 199 -3.67 -3.69 10.88
N ALA A 200 -2.36 -3.48 10.73
CA ALA A 200 -1.43 -4.48 10.22
C ALA A 200 -0.14 -4.49 11.03
N CYS A 201 0.52 -5.63 11.08
CA CYS A 201 1.76 -5.83 11.80
C CYS A 201 2.49 -7.03 11.18
N ASN A 202 3.82 -7.08 11.30
CA ASN A 202 4.56 -8.28 10.93
C ASN A 202 4.61 -9.28 12.09
N ALA A 203 4.17 -10.50 11.86
CA ALA A 203 4.16 -11.58 12.86
C ALA A 203 5.48 -12.40 12.90
N GLY A 204 6.53 -11.94 12.24
CA GLY A 204 7.78 -12.70 12.02
C GLY A 204 7.69 -13.70 10.86
N SER A 205 6.56 -14.40 10.73
CA SER A 205 6.28 -15.31 9.60
C SER A 205 5.71 -14.62 8.35
N GLY A 206 5.25 -13.38 8.49
CA GLY A 206 4.59 -12.61 7.44
C GLY A 206 3.75 -11.49 8.02
N ASP A 207 3.14 -10.70 7.14
CA ASP A 207 2.25 -9.62 7.53
C ASP A 207 0.88 -10.16 7.87
N VAL A 208 0.32 -9.71 8.99
CA VAL A 208 -1.04 -10.06 9.43
C VAL A 208 -1.88 -8.82 9.64
N PHE A 209 -3.18 -8.96 9.36
CA PHE A 209 -4.17 -7.90 9.37
C PHE A 209 -5.24 -8.18 10.44
N ALA A 210 -5.73 -7.10 11.03
CA ALA A 210 -6.90 -7.07 11.89
C ALA A 210 -7.82 -5.95 11.44
N GLY A 211 -9.12 -6.12 11.63
CA GLY A 211 -10.08 -5.13 11.17
C GLY A 211 -11.44 -5.24 11.82
N ILE A 212 -12.18 -4.14 11.69
CA ILE A 212 -13.57 -3.99 12.11
C ILE A 212 -14.37 -3.45 10.93
N TRP A 213 -15.46 -4.13 10.59
CA TRP A 213 -16.39 -3.79 9.52
C TRP A 213 -17.78 -3.55 10.09
N GLU A 214 -18.48 -2.54 9.57
CA GLU A 214 -19.84 -2.19 10.00
C GLU A 214 -20.76 -2.04 8.81
N LYS A 215 -21.98 -2.58 8.93
CA LYS A 215 -23.06 -2.39 7.96
C LYS A 215 -23.88 -1.14 8.31
N ASP A 216 -23.27 0.03 8.15
CA ASP A 216 -23.90 1.33 8.41
C ASP A 216 -24.52 1.95 7.14
N GLY A 217 -25.14 3.13 7.25
CA GLY A 217 -25.62 3.91 6.09
C GLY A 217 -24.58 4.89 5.53
N GLY A 218 -23.30 4.71 5.86
CA GLY A 218 -22.25 5.70 5.61
C GLY A 218 -21.83 5.86 4.14
N PRO A 219 -20.92 6.82 3.84
CA PRO A 219 -20.35 6.98 2.51
C PRO A 219 -19.62 5.70 2.07
N ALA A 220 -19.49 5.47 0.77
CA ALA A 220 -18.69 4.37 0.25
C ALA A 220 -17.23 4.48 0.73
N THR A 221 -16.58 3.34 0.99
CA THR A 221 -15.19 3.25 1.44
C THR A 221 -14.32 2.47 0.47
N GLN A 222 -13.07 2.89 0.29
CA GLN A 222 -12.02 2.10 -0.36
C GLN A 222 -10.91 1.78 0.65
N VAL A 223 -10.39 0.56 0.60
CA VAL A 223 -9.35 0.07 1.50
C VAL A 223 -8.16 -0.33 0.66
N HIS A 224 -6.98 0.18 1.00
CA HIS A 224 -5.72 -0.20 0.38
C HIS A 224 -4.74 -0.65 1.46
N VAL A 225 -4.01 -1.74 1.21
CA VAL A 225 -3.08 -2.35 2.18
C VAL A 225 -1.72 -2.60 1.55
N GLY A 226 -0.68 -2.71 2.37
CA GLY A 226 0.68 -2.97 1.90
C GLY A 226 1.22 -1.89 0.97
N LEU A 227 0.78 -0.64 1.15
CA LEU A 227 1.21 0.50 0.35
C LEU A 227 2.65 0.88 0.69
N THR A 228 3.50 1.05 -0.31
CA THR A 228 4.77 1.77 -0.11
C THR A 228 4.51 3.24 0.16
N SER A 229 5.49 3.96 0.73
CA SER A 229 5.41 5.41 0.97
C SER A 229 4.99 6.19 -0.28
N ASP A 230 5.61 5.92 -1.42
CA ASP A 230 5.31 6.61 -2.68
C ASP A 230 3.95 6.22 -3.25
N THR A 231 3.54 4.95 -3.10
CA THR A 231 2.24 4.47 -3.57
C THR A 231 1.12 5.05 -2.70
N TYR A 232 1.33 5.12 -1.38
CA TYR A 232 0.41 5.80 -0.47
C TYR A 232 0.16 7.23 -0.93
N GLN A 233 1.22 8.02 -1.19
CA GLN A 233 1.05 9.40 -1.63
C GLN A 233 0.34 9.49 -2.99
N GLN A 234 0.71 8.64 -3.96
CA GLN A 234 0.04 8.59 -5.27
C GLN A 234 -1.45 8.24 -5.16
N ARG A 235 -1.82 7.28 -4.30
CA ARG A 235 -3.22 6.90 -4.05
C ARG A 235 -3.99 8.04 -3.39
N VAL A 236 -3.38 8.71 -2.41
CA VAL A 236 -3.98 9.90 -1.78
C VAL A 236 -4.25 10.97 -2.85
N ASP A 237 -3.26 11.35 -3.64
CA ASP A 237 -3.41 12.38 -4.66
C ASP A 237 -4.50 12.02 -5.69
N ALA A 238 -4.49 10.78 -6.19
CA ALA A 238 -5.44 10.30 -7.20
C ALA A 238 -6.88 10.22 -6.67
N LEU A 239 -7.08 9.76 -5.44
CA LEU A 239 -8.41 9.63 -4.85
C LEU A 239 -8.96 10.99 -4.41
N VAL A 240 -8.11 11.89 -3.94
CA VAL A 240 -8.50 13.27 -3.61
C VAL A 240 -8.99 14.02 -4.85
N ALA A 241 -8.32 13.86 -5.99
CA ALA A 241 -8.78 14.42 -7.26
C ALA A 241 -10.17 13.88 -7.69
N GLN A 242 -10.59 12.72 -7.18
CA GLN A 242 -11.88 12.09 -7.44
C GLN A 242 -12.93 12.36 -6.34
N GLY A 243 -12.64 13.25 -5.40
CA GLY A 243 -13.55 13.63 -4.31
C GLY A 243 -13.61 12.64 -3.14
N TRP A 244 -12.58 11.80 -2.99
CA TRP A 244 -12.38 10.99 -1.80
C TRP A 244 -11.48 11.71 -0.80
N ARG A 245 -11.56 11.32 0.47
CA ARG A 245 -10.60 11.73 1.49
C ARG A 245 -10.13 10.53 2.28
N ILE A 246 -8.93 10.60 2.82
CA ILE A 246 -8.46 9.60 3.77
C ILE A 246 -9.20 9.79 5.11
N LYS A 247 -9.62 8.67 5.70
CA LYS A 247 -10.28 8.59 7.00
C LYS A 247 -9.38 7.96 8.05
N HIS A 248 -8.60 6.98 7.63
CA HIS A 248 -7.76 6.18 8.52
C HIS A 248 -6.45 5.85 7.82
N VAL A 249 -5.37 5.95 8.58
CA VAL A 249 -4.05 5.45 8.19
C VAL A 249 -3.48 4.61 9.33
N HIS A 250 -2.92 3.45 8.99
CA HIS A 250 -2.13 2.63 9.89
C HIS A 250 -0.81 2.29 9.21
N GLY A 251 0.28 2.62 9.88
CA GLY A 251 1.63 2.32 9.45
C GLY A 251 2.19 1.10 10.16
N TYR A 252 2.95 0.26 9.47
CA TYR A 252 3.63 -0.90 10.04
C TYR A 252 4.94 -1.22 9.31
N ALA A 253 5.86 -1.88 10.02
CA ALA A 253 7.02 -2.52 9.40
C ALA A 253 6.55 -3.83 8.80
N GLY A 254 6.44 -3.89 7.47
CA GLY A 254 5.91 -5.03 6.73
C GLY A 254 6.97 -5.77 5.92
N ALA A 255 6.71 -7.04 5.66
CA ALA A 255 7.58 -7.91 4.88
C ALA A 255 7.25 -7.91 3.39
N GLN A 256 5.98 -7.71 3.02
CA GLN A 256 5.54 -7.79 1.63
C GLN A 256 4.68 -6.58 1.25
N PRO A 257 5.13 -5.72 0.32
CA PRO A 257 4.26 -4.73 -0.30
C PRO A 257 3.18 -5.45 -1.11
N LEU A 258 1.97 -4.89 -1.11
CA LEU A 258 0.81 -5.47 -1.80
C LEU A 258 0.26 -4.51 -2.87
N ASP A 259 0.23 -3.20 -2.58
CA ASP A 259 -0.11 -2.16 -3.56
C ASP A 259 1.12 -1.30 -3.86
N VAL A 260 1.57 -1.35 -5.11
CA VAL A 260 2.72 -0.60 -5.60
C VAL A 260 2.44 0.03 -6.95
N MET A 261 2.73 1.31 -7.09
CA MET A 261 2.67 2.01 -8.38
C MET A 261 3.94 2.84 -8.60
N LEU A 262 4.63 2.59 -9.71
CA LEU A 262 5.75 3.41 -10.17
C LEU A 262 5.26 4.55 -11.06
N ARG A 263 5.87 5.72 -10.91
CA ARG A 263 5.74 6.86 -11.86
C ARG A 263 6.52 6.59 -13.15
N TYR A 264 6.09 5.58 -13.88
CA TYR A 264 6.73 5.09 -15.09
C TYR A 264 5.96 5.56 -16.33
N THR A 265 6.67 6.15 -17.29
CA THR A 265 6.14 6.57 -18.59
C THR A 265 6.69 5.67 -19.68
N HIS A 266 5.80 5.18 -20.55
CA HIS A 266 6.16 4.29 -21.66
C HIS A 266 5.94 4.96 -23.01
N GLN A 267 6.84 4.71 -23.96
CA GLN A 267 6.71 5.20 -25.32
C GLN A 267 5.98 4.18 -26.20
N MET A 268 5.11 4.68 -27.08
CA MET A 268 4.59 3.87 -28.19
C MET A 268 5.72 3.51 -29.16
N GLN A 269 5.66 2.31 -29.75
CA GLN A 269 6.67 1.88 -30.71
C GLN A 269 6.57 2.71 -31.99
N GLN A 270 7.72 3.19 -32.49
CA GLN A 270 7.76 4.02 -33.69
C GLN A 270 7.65 3.19 -34.99
N GLN A 271 7.95 1.90 -34.93
CA GLN A 271 7.87 0.96 -36.04
C GLN A 271 7.30 -0.38 -35.58
N SER A 272 6.78 -1.17 -36.52
CA SER A 272 6.02 -2.39 -36.23
C SER A 272 6.81 -3.46 -35.45
N ASN A 273 8.14 -3.51 -35.58
CA ASN A 273 9.00 -4.47 -34.88
C ASN A 273 9.85 -3.84 -33.77
N TRP A 274 9.51 -2.64 -33.29
CA TRP A 274 10.34 -1.88 -32.35
C TRP A 274 9.85 -1.88 -30.89
N CYS A 275 8.96 -2.80 -30.51
CA CYS A 275 8.52 -2.97 -29.12
C CYS A 275 9.71 -3.12 -28.13
N TRP A 276 10.74 -3.88 -28.53
CA TRP A 276 11.96 -4.05 -27.75
C TRP A 276 12.70 -2.73 -27.54
N SER A 277 12.76 -1.88 -28.58
CA SER A 277 13.44 -0.60 -28.52
C SER A 277 12.66 0.39 -27.67
N ALA A 278 11.34 0.50 -27.89
CA ALA A 278 10.43 1.32 -27.10
C ALA A 278 10.50 1.00 -25.61
N THR A 279 10.49 -0.29 -25.27
CA THR A 279 10.64 -0.79 -23.90
C THR A 279 12.00 -0.41 -23.31
N SER A 280 13.10 -0.72 -24.00
CA SER A 280 14.45 -0.45 -23.52
C SER A 280 14.73 1.04 -23.30
N VAL A 281 14.32 1.91 -24.23
CA VAL A 281 14.53 3.37 -24.07
C VAL A 281 13.64 3.95 -22.97
N SER A 282 12.43 3.43 -22.78
CA SER A 282 11.52 3.89 -21.71
C SER A 282 12.04 3.49 -20.33
N ILE A 283 12.54 2.26 -20.17
CA ILE A 283 13.23 1.82 -18.95
C ILE A 283 14.47 2.67 -18.69
N ARG A 284 15.29 2.95 -19.72
CA ARG A 284 16.44 3.84 -19.59
C ARG A 284 16.03 5.22 -19.11
N ARG A 285 14.99 5.84 -19.69
CA ARG A 285 14.51 7.16 -19.26
C ARG A 285 13.97 7.17 -17.83
N TYR A 286 13.37 6.06 -17.39
CA TYR A 286 12.92 5.93 -16.01
C TYR A 286 14.10 5.98 -15.01
N TYR A 287 15.19 5.26 -15.29
CA TYR A 287 16.37 5.29 -14.42
C TYR A 287 17.30 6.48 -14.66
N GLN A 288 17.28 7.04 -15.86
CA GLN A 288 18.09 8.19 -16.29
C GLN A 288 17.16 9.24 -16.92
N PRO A 289 16.45 10.05 -16.11
CA PRO A 289 15.46 11.02 -16.60
C PRO A 289 15.99 12.01 -17.64
N GLY A 290 17.29 12.31 -17.61
CA GLY A 290 17.94 13.16 -18.61
C GLY A 290 18.29 12.48 -19.93
N SER A 291 17.99 11.19 -20.11
CA SER A 291 18.38 10.47 -21.33
C SER A 291 17.59 10.93 -22.56
N THR A 292 18.31 11.41 -23.56
CA THR A 292 17.78 11.81 -24.87
C THR A 292 17.74 10.67 -25.89
N LEU A 293 18.15 9.45 -25.49
CA LEU A 293 18.17 8.29 -26.39
C LEU A 293 16.78 8.04 -26.97
N THR A 294 16.72 7.88 -28.29
CA THR A 294 15.50 7.58 -29.05
C THR A 294 15.50 6.13 -29.52
N GLN A 295 14.33 5.61 -29.90
CA GLN A 295 14.19 4.24 -30.37
C GLN A 295 15.04 3.98 -31.62
N CYS A 296 15.05 4.90 -32.58
CA CYS A 296 15.81 4.76 -33.81
C CYS A 296 17.33 4.81 -33.58
N GLN A 297 17.81 5.61 -32.62
CA GLN A 297 19.24 5.64 -32.25
C GLN A 297 19.68 4.32 -31.61
N LEU A 298 18.83 3.73 -30.77
CA LEU A 298 19.09 2.40 -30.22
C LEU A 298 19.11 1.33 -31.32
N VAL A 299 18.19 1.41 -32.29
CA VAL A 299 18.15 0.50 -33.45
C VAL A 299 19.42 0.63 -34.29
N ASN A 300 19.85 1.86 -34.62
CA ASN A 300 21.11 2.13 -35.30
C ASN A 300 22.29 1.43 -34.60
N SER A 301 22.42 1.62 -33.28
CA SER A 301 23.47 0.98 -32.48
C SER A 301 23.40 -0.54 -32.52
N ARG A 302 22.20 -1.13 -32.38
CA ARG A 302 21.99 -2.59 -32.41
C ARG A 302 22.18 -3.24 -33.77
N ARG A 303 22.14 -2.45 -34.85
CA ARG A 303 22.25 -2.93 -36.23
C ARG A 303 23.59 -2.56 -36.88
N GLY A 304 24.40 -1.71 -36.25
CA GLY A 304 25.59 -1.13 -36.88
C GLY A 304 25.24 -0.19 -38.05
N LEU A 305 24.11 0.50 -37.95
CA LEU A 305 23.58 1.40 -38.98
C LEU A 305 23.55 2.85 -38.47
N SER A 306 23.36 3.80 -39.37
CA SER A 306 23.24 5.24 -39.05
C SER A 306 21.95 5.88 -39.58
N ASN A 307 21.19 5.20 -40.43
CA ASN A 307 20.06 5.75 -41.16
C ASN A 307 18.67 5.34 -40.63
N CYS A 308 18.57 4.57 -39.54
CA CYS A 308 17.26 4.11 -39.04
C CYS A 308 16.38 5.22 -38.46
N CYS A 309 16.91 6.40 -38.16
CA CYS A 309 16.11 7.56 -37.77
C CYS A 309 15.40 8.24 -38.95
N THR A 310 15.86 8.03 -40.17
CA THR A 310 15.22 8.54 -41.40
C THR A 310 14.52 7.44 -42.19
N SER A 311 14.98 6.20 -42.07
CA SER A 311 14.49 5.03 -42.81
C SER A 311 14.06 3.88 -41.87
N GLY A 312 13.38 4.22 -40.78
CA GLY A 312 13.06 3.27 -39.70
C GLY A 312 12.21 2.09 -40.14
N ASN A 313 11.36 2.27 -41.16
CA ASN A 313 10.50 1.23 -41.73
C ASN A 313 11.23 0.28 -42.70
N SER A 314 12.48 0.55 -43.07
CA SER A 314 13.24 -0.28 -44.00
C SER A 314 13.49 -1.68 -43.44
N ASP A 315 13.63 -2.67 -44.32
CA ASP A 315 13.91 -4.06 -43.91
C ASP A 315 15.16 -4.18 -43.06
N ALA A 316 16.16 -3.32 -43.26
CA ALA A 316 17.38 -3.30 -42.46
C ALA A 316 17.13 -2.85 -41.00
N CYS A 317 16.20 -1.92 -40.79
CA CYS A 317 15.94 -1.28 -39.50
C CYS A 317 14.75 -1.89 -38.74
N ASN A 318 13.64 -2.20 -39.43
CA ASN A 318 12.39 -2.65 -38.83
C ASN A 318 12.38 -4.16 -38.55
N LYS A 319 13.34 -4.63 -37.72
CA LYS A 319 13.47 -6.05 -37.36
C LYS A 319 13.25 -6.28 -35.86
N PRO A 320 12.69 -7.45 -35.48
CA PRO A 320 12.67 -7.90 -34.08
C PRO A 320 14.08 -7.97 -33.48
N ASP A 321 14.16 -7.86 -32.16
CA ASP A 321 15.42 -8.04 -31.42
C ASP A 321 15.15 -8.59 -30.01
N LYS A 322 16.22 -8.96 -29.32
CA LYS A 322 16.18 -9.45 -27.94
C LYS A 322 16.23 -8.27 -26.97
N THR A 323 15.10 -8.02 -26.30
CA THR A 323 14.98 -6.98 -25.27
C THR A 323 15.99 -7.13 -24.13
N ALA A 324 16.30 -8.36 -23.71
CA ALA A 324 17.30 -8.62 -22.68
C ALA A 324 18.69 -8.07 -23.08
N GLU A 325 19.15 -8.33 -24.30
CA GLU A 325 20.44 -7.84 -24.77
C GLU A 325 20.45 -6.32 -24.93
N ALA A 326 19.34 -5.73 -25.38
CA ALA A 326 19.19 -4.27 -25.44
C ALA A 326 19.26 -3.63 -24.04
N LEU A 327 18.54 -4.18 -23.06
CA LEU A 327 18.60 -3.72 -21.67
C LEU A 327 19.99 -3.91 -21.05
N ALA A 328 20.66 -5.04 -21.33
CA ALA A 328 22.02 -5.30 -20.87
C ALA A 328 23.02 -4.31 -21.45
N GLY A 329 22.94 -4.03 -22.75
CA GLY A 329 23.78 -3.03 -23.42
C GLY A 329 23.55 -1.61 -22.92
N LEU A 330 22.35 -1.30 -22.42
CA LEU A 330 22.05 -0.02 -21.76
C LEU A 330 22.41 0.00 -20.26
N GLY A 331 22.84 -1.12 -19.69
CA GLY A 331 23.20 -1.25 -18.27
C GLY A 331 22.03 -1.52 -17.32
N HIS A 332 20.82 -1.70 -17.82
CA HIS A 332 19.59 -1.78 -17.02
C HIS A 332 18.99 -3.19 -16.89
N LEU A 333 19.71 -4.25 -17.31
CA LEU A 333 19.32 -5.63 -17.05
C LEU A 333 19.99 -6.14 -15.77
N ALA A 334 19.18 -6.64 -14.84
CA ALA A 334 19.63 -7.37 -13.66
C ALA A 334 19.61 -8.89 -13.88
N ASN A 335 18.51 -9.42 -14.42
CA ASN A 335 18.34 -10.84 -14.69
C ASN A 335 17.34 -11.07 -15.84
N ASP A 336 17.62 -12.05 -16.71
CA ASP A 336 16.70 -12.54 -17.74
C ASP A 336 16.15 -13.90 -17.29
N GLN A 337 14.87 -13.96 -16.96
CA GLN A 337 14.19 -15.16 -16.51
C GLN A 337 13.24 -15.67 -17.59
N ALA A 338 13.46 -16.91 -18.07
CA ALA A 338 12.65 -17.56 -19.10
C ALA A 338 11.30 -18.12 -18.57
N SER A 339 10.59 -17.33 -17.76
CA SER A 339 9.24 -17.61 -17.27
C SER A 339 8.57 -16.33 -16.80
N SER A 340 7.26 -16.40 -16.56
CA SER A 340 6.56 -15.43 -15.71
C SER A 340 7.14 -15.41 -14.30
N SER A 341 6.93 -14.29 -13.60
CA SER A 341 7.29 -14.13 -12.18
C SER A 341 6.06 -14.38 -11.30
N THR A 342 6.23 -14.40 -9.98
CA THR A 342 5.10 -14.46 -9.03
C THR A 342 4.65 -13.06 -8.63
N ARG A 343 3.38 -12.87 -8.22
CA ARG A 343 2.87 -11.57 -7.74
C ARG A 343 3.76 -10.97 -6.65
N ALA A 344 4.12 -11.76 -5.64
CA ALA A 344 5.00 -11.32 -4.56
C ALA A 344 6.36 -10.83 -5.07
N LYS A 345 6.97 -11.54 -6.04
CA LYS A 345 8.24 -11.11 -6.63
C LYS A 345 8.06 -9.82 -7.45
N VAL A 346 6.99 -9.70 -8.24
CA VAL A 346 6.65 -8.45 -8.95
C VAL A 346 6.51 -7.28 -7.98
N ALA A 347 5.70 -7.42 -6.93
CA ALA A 347 5.49 -6.39 -5.91
C ALA A 347 6.82 -5.97 -5.25
N SER A 348 7.69 -6.94 -4.92
CA SER A 348 8.99 -6.65 -4.30
C SER A 348 9.94 -5.86 -5.21
N GLU A 349 9.93 -6.13 -6.52
CA GLU A 349 10.75 -5.41 -7.51
C GLU A 349 10.22 -3.99 -7.72
N LEU A 350 8.90 -3.85 -7.89
CA LEU A 350 8.25 -2.56 -8.01
C LEU A 350 8.48 -1.71 -6.76
N ALA A 351 8.36 -2.28 -5.56
CA ALA A 351 8.57 -1.55 -4.32
C ALA A 351 10.01 -1.07 -4.15
N ALA A 352 10.96 -1.77 -4.77
CA ALA A 352 12.35 -1.35 -4.84
C ALA A 352 12.63 -0.38 -6.00
N GLY A 353 11.60 0.18 -6.62
CA GLY A 353 11.71 1.16 -7.69
C GLY A 353 12.06 0.56 -9.04
N ARG A 354 11.83 -0.74 -9.27
CA ARG A 354 12.29 -1.43 -10.48
C ARG A 354 11.13 -1.92 -11.34
N PRO A 355 10.78 -1.25 -12.45
CA PRO A 355 9.75 -1.73 -13.37
C PRO A 355 10.23 -2.98 -14.10
N LEU A 356 9.38 -3.98 -14.28
CA LEU A 356 9.80 -5.23 -14.92
C LEU A 356 9.51 -5.15 -16.41
N GLY A 357 10.53 -5.36 -17.24
CA GLY A 357 10.28 -5.69 -18.65
C GLY A 357 9.71 -7.11 -18.74
N ILE A 358 8.80 -7.35 -19.67
CA ILE A 358 8.25 -8.70 -19.91
C ILE A 358 8.15 -8.98 -21.40
N ARG A 359 8.12 -10.26 -21.76
CA ARG A 359 7.78 -10.71 -23.11
C ARG A 359 6.45 -11.44 -23.10
N ILE A 360 5.58 -11.03 -24.00
CA ILE A 360 4.40 -11.78 -24.41
C ILE A 360 4.76 -12.65 -25.61
N LYS A 361 4.48 -13.94 -25.52
CA LYS A 361 4.54 -14.89 -26.63
C LYS A 361 3.14 -15.09 -27.19
N TRP A 362 2.97 -14.81 -28.48
CA TRP A 362 1.71 -15.04 -29.19
C TRP A 362 1.58 -16.51 -29.61
N GLN A 363 0.37 -17.07 -29.49
CA GLN A 363 0.08 -18.40 -30.03
C GLN A 363 0.34 -18.45 -31.55
N GLY A 364 1.10 -19.45 -32.00
CA GLY A 364 1.49 -19.60 -33.41
C GLY A 364 2.51 -18.58 -33.93
N GLY A 365 2.93 -17.61 -33.11
CA GLY A 365 3.90 -16.59 -33.48
C GLY A 365 5.35 -16.98 -33.14
N SER A 366 6.29 -16.57 -34.00
CA SER A 366 7.74 -16.71 -33.76
C SER A 366 8.38 -15.47 -33.11
N VAL A 367 7.67 -14.34 -33.12
CA VAL A 367 8.11 -13.05 -32.56
C VAL A 367 7.27 -12.72 -31.33
N GLY A 368 7.95 -12.41 -30.22
CA GLY A 368 7.30 -11.94 -29.00
C GLY A 368 7.14 -10.42 -28.97
N HIS A 369 6.30 -9.94 -28.06
CA HIS A 369 6.04 -8.52 -27.82
C HIS A 369 6.58 -8.08 -26.46
N ALA A 370 7.20 -6.91 -26.39
CA ALA A 370 7.86 -6.42 -25.18
C ALA A 370 7.01 -5.34 -24.49
N ASN A 371 6.72 -5.59 -23.21
CA ASN A 371 5.87 -4.75 -22.35
C ASN A 371 6.56 -4.46 -21.02
N VAL A 372 5.96 -3.60 -20.21
CA VAL A 372 6.46 -3.27 -18.86
C VAL A 372 5.36 -3.37 -17.82
N ILE A 373 5.62 -4.11 -16.74
CA ILE A 373 4.83 -4.04 -15.52
C ILE A 373 5.38 -2.89 -14.67
N CYS A 374 4.53 -1.93 -14.32
CA CYS A 374 4.91 -0.78 -13.49
C CYS A 374 4.04 -0.57 -12.27
N GLY A 375 3.03 -1.42 -12.06
CA GLY A 375 2.23 -1.39 -10.85
C GLY A 375 1.50 -2.70 -10.61
N ILE A 376 1.07 -2.91 -9.37
CA ILE A 376 0.30 -4.04 -8.89
C ILE A 376 -0.58 -3.55 -7.73
N ASP A 377 -1.80 -4.06 -7.61
CA ASP A 377 -2.66 -3.74 -6.47
C ASP A 377 -2.69 -4.88 -5.44
N GLU A 378 -3.30 -4.59 -4.28
CA GLU A 378 -3.46 -5.54 -3.19
C GLU A 378 -4.41 -6.71 -3.48
N GLY A 379 -5.13 -6.66 -4.61
CA GLY A 379 -5.98 -7.74 -5.10
C GLY A 379 -5.27 -8.53 -6.18
N ASP A 380 -5.93 -8.64 -7.34
CA ASP A 380 -5.48 -9.46 -8.46
C ASP A 380 -5.05 -8.62 -9.68
N LEU A 381 -5.04 -7.29 -9.60
CA LEU A 381 -4.74 -6.44 -10.76
C LEU A 381 -3.23 -6.16 -10.90
N VAL A 382 -2.83 -5.94 -12.15
CA VAL A 382 -1.50 -5.49 -12.58
C VAL A 382 -1.63 -4.33 -13.56
N ILE A 383 -0.76 -3.33 -13.42
CA ILE A 383 -0.67 -2.19 -14.34
C ILE A 383 0.47 -2.43 -15.31
N VAL A 384 0.10 -2.51 -16.59
CA VAL A 384 0.98 -2.81 -17.70
C VAL A 384 1.02 -1.62 -18.65
N ARG A 385 2.22 -1.30 -19.13
CA ARG A 385 2.44 -0.36 -20.21
C ARG A 385 2.88 -1.12 -21.44
N ASP A 386 2.14 -0.92 -22.52
CA ASP A 386 2.33 -1.61 -23.79
C ASP A 386 2.59 -0.59 -24.90
N SER A 387 3.59 -0.86 -25.75
CA SER A 387 4.00 0.03 -26.84
C SER A 387 3.09 0.01 -28.07
N ILE A 388 2.10 -0.89 -28.12
CA ILE A 388 1.06 -1.05 -29.16
C ILE A 388 -0.32 -0.71 -28.59
N PHE A 389 -0.67 -1.25 -27.42
CA PHE A 389 -2.01 -1.15 -26.83
C PHE A 389 -2.14 -0.06 -25.76
N GLY A 390 -1.03 0.59 -25.40
CA GLY A 390 -1.01 1.66 -24.40
C GLY A 390 -1.15 1.13 -22.96
N ASP A 391 -1.75 1.95 -22.12
CA ASP A 391 -1.92 1.69 -20.70
C ASP A 391 -3.03 0.65 -20.45
N GLN A 392 -2.73 -0.39 -19.67
CA GLN A 392 -3.67 -1.47 -19.37
C GLN A 392 -3.69 -1.75 -17.86
N VAL A 393 -4.88 -2.04 -17.33
CA VAL A 393 -5.08 -2.59 -15.98
C VAL A 393 -5.78 -3.92 -16.16
N LEU A 394 -5.11 -5.01 -15.77
CA LEU A 394 -5.54 -6.37 -16.07
C LEU A 394 -5.51 -7.23 -14.81
N ASP A 395 -6.39 -8.22 -14.75
CA ASP A 395 -6.20 -9.35 -13.84
C ASP A 395 -4.87 -10.04 -14.16
N TYR A 396 -4.14 -10.44 -13.12
CA TYR A 396 -2.79 -10.98 -13.27
C TYR A 396 -2.73 -12.37 -13.86
N ASP A 397 -3.71 -13.22 -13.53
CA ASP A 397 -3.79 -14.55 -14.11
C ASP A 397 -4.18 -14.44 -15.58
N VAL A 398 -5.11 -13.54 -15.92
CA VAL A 398 -5.45 -13.22 -17.30
C VAL A 398 -4.25 -12.63 -18.05
N PHE A 399 -3.53 -11.68 -17.45
CA PHE A 399 -2.34 -11.08 -18.05
C PHE A 399 -1.23 -12.13 -18.28
N SER A 400 -1.04 -13.05 -17.34
CA SER A 400 0.02 -14.05 -17.43
C SER A 400 -0.29 -15.15 -18.45
N THR A 401 -1.56 -15.51 -18.64
CA THR A 401 -1.95 -16.67 -19.45
C THR A 401 -2.69 -16.35 -20.76
N ALA A 402 -3.36 -15.20 -20.84
CA ALA A 402 -4.31 -14.87 -21.91
C ALA A 402 -4.29 -13.38 -22.30
N TYR A 403 -3.12 -12.75 -22.30
CA TYR A 403 -2.95 -11.35 -22.73
C TYR A 403 -3.50 -11.13 -24.15
N GLN A 404 -4.43 -10.18 -24.30
CA GLN A 404 -5.13 -9.90 -25.58
C GLN A 404 -5.69 -11.17 -26.24
N THR A 405 -6.22 -12.11 -25.45
CA THR A 405 -6.85 -13.38 -25.83
C THR A 405 -5.92 -14.51 -26.29
N ASN A 406 -4.73 -14.24 -26.84
CA ASN A 406 -3.86 -15.26 -27.42
C ASN A 406 -2.36 -15.10 -27.11
N GLY A 407 -2.00 -14.23 -26.16
CA GLY A 407 -0.64 -14.02 -25.68
C GLY A 407 -0.42 -14.60 -24.28
N SER A 408 0.78 -15.12 -24.01
CA SER A 408 1.19 -15.53 -22.66
C SER A 408 2.49 -14.88 -22.24
N TRP A 409 2.60 -14.52 -20.96
CA TRP A 409 3.82 -13.99 -20.36
C TRP A 409 4.83 -15.13 -20.17
N ASP A 410 5.85 -15.18 -21.03
CA ASP A 410 6.80 -16.30 -21.07
C ASP A 410 8.23 -15.94 -20.65
N ARG A 411 8.50 -14.65 -20.43
CA ARG A 411 9.83 -14.17 -20.01
C ARG A 411 9.73 -12.88 -19.20
N THR A 412 10.58 -12.76 -18.19
CA THR A 412 10.69 -11.61 -17.30
C THR A 412 12.10 -11.02 -17.37
N TYR A 413 12.18 -9.72 -17.63
CA TYR A 413 13.40 -8.93 -17.61
C TYR A 413 13.42 -8.12 -16.32
N PHE A 414 14.12 -8.64 -15.30
CA PHE A 414 14.37 -7.88 -14.09
C PHE A 414 15.36 -6.76 -14.39
N THR A 415 15.01 -5.56 -13.98
CA THR A 415 15.76 -4.35 -14.32
C THR A 415 16.61 -3.86 -13.15
N LYS A 416 17.49 -2.89 -13.40
CA LYS A 416 18.26 -2.18 -12.37
C LYS A 416 18.53 -0.73 -12.78
N ALA A 417 18.72 0.12 -11.77
CA ALA A 417 19.06 1.52 -11.94
C ALA A 417 20.40 1.72 -12.67
#